data_AF-Q9LRD6-F1
#
_entry.id   AF-Q9LRD6-F1
#
_cell.length_a   1.000
_cell.length_b   1.000
_cell.length_c   1.000
_cell.angle_alpha   90.00
_cell.angle_beta   90.00
_cell.angle_gamma   90.00
#
_symmetry.space_group_name_H-M   'P 1'
#
loop_
_entity.id
_entity.type
_entity.pdbx_description
1 polymer ?
#
loop_
_entity_poly.entity_id
_entity_poly.type
_entity_poly.pdbx_seq_one_letter_code
_entity_poly.pdbx_strand_id
1 'polypeptide(L)' 'IIIIASHFQEANMLKRCDKSFPGDCGNNGKIVCEKSWNAVKKKAFNCICDIYILKKDRRICKCDLDVHICPL' A
#
# COMPACT_ATOMS: atom_id res chain seq x y z
N ILE A 1 -20.26 38.67 -11.40
CA ILE A 1 -20.41 37.20 -11.61
C ILE A 1 -19.23 36.55 -10.90
N ILE A 2 -19.51 35.83 -9.82
CA ILE A 2 -18.49 35.31 -8.90
C ILE A 2 -17.78 34.14 -9.58
N ILE A 3 -16.45 34.23 -9.64
CA ILE A 3 -15.54 33.23 -10.21
C ILE A 3 -15.59 32.01 -9.29
N ILE A 4 -16.19 30.90 -9.75
CA ILE A 4 -16.16 29.63 -9.04
C ILE A 4 -14.77 29.03 -9.30
N ALA A 5 -13.78 29.44 -8.51
CA ALA A 5 -12.52 28.75 -8.44
C ALA A 5 -12.83 27.36 -7.88
N SER A 6 -12.83 26.35 -8.76
CA SER A 6 -12.82 24.95 -8.38
C SER A 6 -11.59 24.72 -7.52
N HIS A 7 -11.77 24.81 -6.20
CA HIS A 7 -10.82 24.31 -5.22
C HIS A 7 -10.77 22.80 -5.39
N PHE A 8 -9.97 22.33 -6.36
CA PHE A 8 -9.49 20.95 -6.37
C PHE A 8 -8.57 20.85 -5.16
N GLN A 9 -9.13 20.49 -4.01
CA GLN A 9 -8.34 20.02 -2.88
C GLN A 9 -7.54 18.84 -3.41
N GLU A 10 -6.21 18.95 -3.45
CA GLU A 10 -5.32 17.79 -3.44
C GLU A 10 -5.55 17.05 -2.11
N ALA A 11 -6.70 16.37 -2.02
CA ALA A 11 -6.97 15.42 -0.96
C ALA A 11 -5.91 14.35 -1.12
N ASN A 12 -5.08 14.19 -0.08
CA ASN A 12 -4.00 13.22 0.05
C ASN A 12 -4.21 12.00 -0.86
N MET A 13 -3.51 11.95 -2.00
CA MET A 13 -3.75 10.94 -3.06
C MET A 13 -3.35 9.52 -2.61
N LEU A 14 -3.01 9.34 -1.35
CA LEU A 14 -2.62 8.08 -0.75
C LEU A 14 -3.85 7.35 -0.18
N LYS A 15 -4.02 6.10 -0.62
CA LYS A 15 -5.03 5.17 -0.11
C LYS A 15 -4.34 3.99 0.56
N ARG A 16 -4.92 3.51 1.67
CA ARG A 16 -4.50 2.27 2.33
C ARG A 16 -4.94 1.07 1.52
N CYS A 17 -3.98 0.26 1.09
CA CYS A 17 -4.22 -0.87 0.19
C CYS A 17 -3.48 -2.10 0.66
N ASP A 18 -4.16 -3.24 0.57
CA ASP A 18 -3.63 -4.52 0.99
C ASP A 18 -3.36 -5.44 -0.21
N LYS A 19 -2.31 -6.26 -0.07
CA LYS A 19 -2.01 -7.31 -1.03
C LYS A 19 -1.24 -8.42 -0.34
N SER A 20 -1.53 -9.64 -0.75
CA SER A 20 -0.79 -10.81 -0.29
C SER A 20 0.49 -11.01 -1.11
N PHE A 21 1.60 -11.26 -0.41
CA PHE A 21 2.90 -11.60 -1.02
C PHE A 21 3.45 -12.90 -0.43
N PRO A 22 4.26 -13.67 -1.19
CA PRO A 22 4.91 -14.89 -0.69
C PRO A 22 5.92 -14.59 0.43
N GLY A 23 6.02 -15.50 1.39
CA GLY A 23 6.90 -15.46 2.56
C GLY A 23 6.27 -14.82 3.79
N ASP A 24 7.00 -14.85 4.90
CA ASP A 24 6.62 -14.26 6.17
C ASP A 24 6.98 -12.75 6.30
N CYS A 25 6.65 -12.16 7.45
CA CYS A 25 7.01 -10.79 7.82
C CYS A 25 8.41 -10.67 8.46
N GLY A 26 8.90 -11.73 9.11
CA GLY A 26 10.10 -11.73 9.93
C GLY A 26 10.14 -10.59 10.97
N ASN A 27 11.35 -10.19 11.37
CA ASN A 27 11.56 -9.05 12.27
C ASN A 27 11.39 -7.68 11.59
N ASN A 28 11.32 -7.62 10.26
CA ASN A 28 11.34 -6.36 9.48
C ASN A 28 10.18 -6.27 8.48
N GLY A 29 8.97 -6.66 8.89
CA GLY A 29 7.81 -6.78 8.02
C GLY A 29 7.49 -5.53 7.20
N LYS A 30 7.67 -4.33 7.76
CA LYS A 30 7.53 -3.06 7.05
C LYS A 30 8.39 -3.02 5.78
N ILE A 31 9.70 -3.25 5.92
CA ILE A 31 10.68 -3.15 4.82
C ILE A 31 10.40 -4.23 3.77
N VAL A 32 10.06 -5.44 4.22
CA VAL A 32 9.73 -6.55 3.31
C VAL A 32 8.49 -6.19 2.48
N CYS A 33 7.47 -5.60 3.10
CA CYS A 33 6.29 -5.12 2.39
C CYS A 33 6.59 -3.97 1.43
N GLU A 34 7.34 -2.95 1.83
CA GLU A 34 7.76 -1.85 0.96
C GLU A 34 8.52 -2.38 -0.26
N LYS A 35 9.48 -3.29 -0.07
CA LYS A 35 10.21 -3.94 -1.16
C LYS A 35 9.29 -4.72 -2.10
N SER A 36 8.31 -5.44 -1.55
CA SER A 36 7.37 -6.25 -2.34
C SER A 36 6.47 -5.39 -3.23
N TRP A 37 6.02 -4.24 -2.70
CA TRP A 37 5.25 -3.27 -3.48
C TRP A 37 6.11 -2.51 -4.50
N ASN A 38 7.33 -2.12 -4.13
CA ASN A 38 8.27 -1.48 -5.05
C ASN A 38 8.65 -2.42 -6.22
N ALA A 39 8.74 -3.74 -5.98
CA ALA A 39 8.97 -4.73 -7.04
C ALA A 39 7.83 -4.79 -8.07
N VAL A 40 6.59 -4.49 -7.67
CA VAL A 40 5.47 -4.32 -8.61
C VAL A 40 5.33 -2.89 -9.14
N LYS A 41 6.42 -2.11 -9.06
CA LYS A 41 6.52 -0.69 -9.50
C LYS A 41 5.49 0.22 -8.83
N LYS A 42 5.09 -0.10 -7.60
CA LYS A 42 4.15 0.69 -6.80
C LYS A 42 4.92 1.31 -5.64
N LYS A 43 5.11 2.64 -5.68
CA LYS A 43 5.76 3.36 -4.59
C LYS A 43 4.88 3.26 -3.34
N ALA A 44 5.40 2.58 -2.32
CA ALA A 44 4.65 2.28 -1.10
C ALA A 44 5.24 2.97 0.12
N PHE A 45 4.35 3.42 0.99
CA PHE A 45 4.68 4.11 2.23
C PHE A 45 3.93 3.50 3.41
N ASN A 46 4.42 3.76 4.62
CA ASN A 46 3.77 3.40 5.88
C ASN A 46 3.31 1.93 5.94
N CYS A 47 4.06 1.03 5.33
CA CYS A 47 3.67 -0.37 5.23
C CYS A 47 3.62 -1.03 6.60
N ILE A 48 2.58 -1.84 6.81
CA ILE A 48 2.53 -2.83 7.88
C ILE A 48 2.45 -4.21 7.24
N CYS A 49 3.09 -5.16 7.90
CA CYS A 49 2.98 -6.56 7.59
C CYS A 49 2.01 -7.17 8.59
N ASP A 50 0.92 -7.73 8.09
CA ASP A 50 -0.18 -8.30 8.85
C ASP A 50 -0.37 -9.77 8.46
N ILE A 51 -1.08 -10.50 9.32
CA ILE A 51 -1.52 -11.91 9.21
C ILE A 51 -0.69 -12.75 8.24
N TYR A 52 0.17 -13.58 8.82
CA TYR A 52 0.80 -14.69 8.11
C TYR A 52 -0.21 -15.83 7.94
N ILE A 53 -0.58 -16.14 6.70
CA ILE A 53 -1.40 -17.32 6.40
C ILE A 53 -0.47 -18.54 6.35
N LEU A 54 -0.27 -19.16 7.51
CA LEU A 54 0.58 -20.35 7.75
C LEU A 54 0.40 -21.46 6.70
N LYS A 55 -0.81 -21.66 6.18
CA LYS A 55 -1.08 -22.72 5.18
C LYS A 55 -0.60 -22.41 3.76
N LYS A 56 -0.21 -21.17 3.46
CA LYS A 56 0.14 -20.74 2.10
C LYS A 56 1.51 -20.06 1.99
N ASP A 57 2.24 -19.95 3.09
CA ASP A 57 3.49 -19.19 3.17
C ASP A 57 3.35 -17.79 2.54
N ARG A 58 2.37 -17.03 3.02
CA ARG A 58 2.07 -15.68 2.53
C ARG A 58 1.82 -14.72 3.69
N ARG A 59 2.31 -13.49 3.51
CA ARG A 59 1.99 -12.33 4.35
C ARG A 59 0.97 -11.43 3.66
N ILE A 60 0.28 -10.62 4.45
CA ILE A 60 -0.56 -9.53 3.94
C ILE A 60 0.17 -8.21 4.20
N CYS A 61 0.49 -7.48 3.14
CA CYS A 61 1.12 -6.17 3.23
C CYS A 61 0.07 -5.10 3.04
N LYS A 62 -0.17 -4.28 4.07
CA LYS A 62 -1.06 -3.12 3.99
C LYS A 62 -0.18 -1.87 3.93
N CYS A 63 -0.26 -1.10 2.86
CA CYS A 63 0.58 0.07 2.62
C CYS A 63 -0.23 1.24 2.10
N ASP A 64 0.30 2.44 2.27
CA ASP A 64 -0.24 3.64 1.64
C ASP A 64 0.37 3.74 0.24
N LEU A 65 -0.51 3.76 -0.76
CA LEU A 65 -0.19 3.81 -2.18
C LEU A 65 -0.95 4.95 -2.84
N ASP A 66 -0.49 5.41 -4.00
CA ASP A 66 -1.33 6.28 -4.82
C ASP A 66 -2.68 5.60 -5.14
N VAL A 67 -3.77 6.37 -5.07
CA VAL A 67 -5.14 5.87 -5.19
C VAL A 67 -5.39 5.14 -6.51
N HIS A 68 -4.66 5.48 -7.59
CA HIS A 68 -4.82 4.88 -8.91
C HIS A 68 -4.09 3.54 -9.06
N ILE A 69 -3.17 3.21 -8.15
CA ILE A 69 -2.36 1.98 -8.22
C ILE A 69 -2.82 0.91 -7.25
N CYS A 70 -3.81 1.16 -6.41
CA CYS A 70 -4.35 0.14 -5.53
C CYS A 70 -5.03 -0.97 -6.32
N PRO A 71 -4.60 -2.24 -6.18
CA PRO A 71 -5.35 -3.34 -6.78
C PRO A 71 -6.73 -3.40 -6.14
N LEU A 72 -7.77 -3.48 -6.97
CA LEU A 72 -9.14 -3.78 -6.57
C LEU A 72 -9.25 -5.22 -6.02
#